data_AF-A0A7W6G2M6-F1
#
_entry.id   AF-A0A7W6G2M6-F1
#
_cell.length_a   1.000
_cell.length_b   1.000
_cell.length_c   1.000
_cell.angle_alpha   90.00
_cell.angle_beta   90.00
_cell.angle_gamma   90.00
#
_symmetry.space_group_name_H-M   'P 1'
#
loop_
_entity.id
_entity.type
_entity.pdbx_description
1 polymer ?
#
loop_
_entity_poly.entity_id
_entity_poly.type
_entity_poly.pdbx_seq_one_letter_code
_entity_poly.pdbx_strand_id
1 'polypeptide(L)'
;MNEVEAALDVVNGFRDKPAGTLRLNVPVSAARLVLPDIVSPFLAAYPDIHLEVITDESFVDILAVGCDAGIRYDERLQQDMIAVPIGPRTQRLATAASPSYLRQFGRPEHPRELLSHACIRGRFASGSIPPWEFERDGEVILIEPNGPLTVRIGGATDLGVDAAVAGTGIITLFEDWLRPHFDSDTLEPVLEPWWQRFSGPFLYYPGRRLVPAPLRAFIDFVKAANERNVSPASRRGSSRQTT
;
A
#
# COMPACT_ATOMS: atom_id res chain seq x y z
N MET A 1 -20.18 -22.41 -13.07
CA MET A 1 -18.82 -22.97 -12.91
C MET A 1 -18.98 -24.16 -11.97
N ASN A 2 -18.76 -25.37 -12.47
CA ASN A 2 -19.27 -26.61 -11.84
C ASN A 2 -18.45 -27.00 -10.61
N GLU A 3 -19.14 -27.38 -9.52
CA GLU A 3 -18.55 -27.93 -8.27
C GLU A 3 -17.60 -29.14 -8.51
N VAL A 4 -17.68 -29.75 -9.70
CA VAL A 4 -16.84 -30.87 -10.12
C VAL A 4 -15.39 -30.45 -10.39
N GLU A 5 -15.12 -29.21 -10.82
CA GLU A 5 -13.74 -28.71 -10.99
C GLU A 5 -13.05 -28.47 -9.64
N ALA A 6 -13.79 -27.92 -8.65
CA ALA A 6 -13.26 -27.67 -7.31
C ALA A 6 -12.94 -28.95 -6.53
N ALA A 7 -13.65 -30.05 -6.81
CA ALA A 7 -13.42 -31.34 -6.18
C ALA A 7 -12.20 -32.11 -6.76
N LEU A 8 -11.83 -31.84 -8.02
CA LEU A 8 -10.68 -32.49 -8.66
C LEU A 8 -9.32 -31.95 -8.16
N ASP A 9 -9.28 -30.72 -7.66
CA ASP A 9 -8.08 -30.14 -7.05
C ASP A 9 -7.73 -30.76 -5.68
N VAL A 10 -8.70 -31.40 -5.00
CA VAL A 10 -8.49 -32.01 -3.68
C VAL A 10 -7.73 -33.35 -3.76
N VAL A 11 -7.74 -34.00 -4.93
CA VAL A 11 -7.14 -35.35 -5.10
C VAL A 11 -5.69 -35.29 -5.60
N ASN A 12 -5.17 -34.12 -5.98
CA ASN A 12 -3.81 -33.95 -6.51
C ASN A 12 -2.72 -33.69 -5.45
N GLY A 13 -2.88 -34.21 -4.24
CA GLY A 13 -1.91 -34.09 -3.13
C GLY A 13 -0.51 -34.67 -3.38
N PHE A 14 -0.16 -35.07 -4.60
CA PHE A 14 1.14 -35.60 -5.03
C PHE A 14 1.51 -35.20 -6.48
N ARG A 15 1.36 -33.92 -6.85
CA ARG A 15 2.10 -33.32 -7.98
C ARG A 15 2.85 -32.09 -7.46
N ASP A 16 4.17 -32.21 -7.36
CA ASP A 16 5.13 -31.40 -6.60
C ASP A 16 5.26 -29.89 -6.94
N LYS A 17 4.33 -29.28 -7.68
CA LYS A 17 4.41 -27.86 -8.04
C LYS A 17 3.03 -27.21 -8.05
N PRO A 18 2.78 -26.19 -7.19
CA PRO A 18 1.62 -25.33 -7.29
C PRO A 18 1.51 -24.74 -8.71
N ALA A 19 0.33 -24.84 -9.32
CA ALA A 19 0.05 -24.36 -10.67
C ALA A 19 -1.37 -23.81 -10.78
N GLY A 20 -1.65 -22.99 -11.79
CA GLY A 20 -2.97 -22.39 -12.03
C GLY A 20 -2.95 -20.87 -11.97
N THR A 21 -4.14 -20.24 -11.98
CA THR A 21 -4.26 -18.78 -11.92
C THR A 21 -4.46 -18.31 -10.48
N LEU A 22 -3.75 -17.26 -10.07
CA LEU A 22 -3.95 -16.52 -8.84
C LEU A 22 -4.40 -15.10 -9.19
N ARG A 23 -5.57 -14.68 -8.71
CA ARG A 23 -6.14 -13.35 -8.92
C ARG A 23 -6.09 -12.51 -7.66
N LEU A 24 -5.39 -11.38 -7.72
CA LEU A 24 -5.27 -10.44 -6.60
C LEU A 24 -5.99 -9.13 -6.91
N ASN A 25 -6.84 -8.66 -6.00
CA ASN A 25 -7.38 -7.30 -6.01
C ASN A 25 -6.58 -6.41 -5.04
N VAL A 26 -5.92 -5.37 -5.52
CA VAL A 26 -5.01 -4.54 -4.70
C VAL A 26 -5.20 -3.05 -4.96
N PRO A 27 -4.92 -2.14 -4.01
CA PRO A 27 -4.80 -0.72 -4.32
C PRO A 27 -3.55 -0.48 -5.18
N VAL A 28 -3.57 0.60 -5.97
CA VAL A 28 -2.42 0.97 -6.83
C VAL A 28 -1.16 1.20 -5.99
N SER A 29 -1.29 1.73 -4.77
CA SER A 29 -0.16 1.89 -3.86
C SER A 29 0.54 0.57 -3.53
N ALA A 30 -0.21 -0.51 -3.27
CA ALA A 30 0.39 -1.82 -3.01
C ALA A 30 1.01 -2.42 -4.29
N ALA A 31 0.33 -2.27 -5.43
CA ALA A 31 0.86 -2.71 -6.72
C ALA A 31 2.19 -2.01 -7.06
N ARG A 32 2.33 -0.74 -6.71
CA ARG A 32 3.54 0.05 -6.96
C ARG A 32 4.64 -0.16 -5.92
N LEU A 33 4.30 -0.18 -4.64
CA LEU A 33 5.28 -0.06 -3.54
C LEU A 33 5.59 -1.38 -2.83
N VAL A 34 4.78 -2.41 -3.03
CA VAL A 34 4.90 -3.69 -2.29
C VAL A 34 5.10 -4.87 -3.22
N LEU A 35 4.27 -4.98 -4.26
CA LEU A 35 4.30 -6.13 -5.16
C LEU A 35 5.61 -6.30 -5.94
N PRO A 36 6.35 -5.26 -6.39
CA PRO A 36 7.56 -5.46 -7.20
C PRO A 36 8.61 -6.35 -6.52
N ASP A 37 8.78 -6.21 -5.21
CA ASP A 37 9.74 -6.96 -4.40
C ASP A 37 9.28 -8.40 -4.10
N ILE A 38 8.00 -8.71 -4.32
CA ILE A 38 7.39 -10.00 -3.99
C ILE A 38 7.10 -10.82 -5.25
N VAL A 39 6.51 -10.20 -6.27
CA VAL A 39 5.99 -10.89 -7.45
C VAL A 39 7.12 -11.50 -8.28
N SER A 40 8.19 -10.76 -8.52
CA SER A 40 9.32 -11.24 -9.32
C SER A 40 9.96 -12.50 -8.73
N PRO A 41 10.35 -12.55 -7.44
CA PRO A 41 10.91 -13.77 -6.87
C PRO A 41 9.85 -14.87 -6.65
N PHE A 42 8.57 -14.53 -6.42
CA PHE A 42 7.49 -15.52 -6.32
C PHE A 42 7.29 -16.27 -7.64
N LEU A 43 7.16 -15.57 -8.76
CA LEU A 43 6.96 -16.21 -10.07
C LEU A 43 8.21 -16.96 -10.54
N ALA A 44 9.41 -16.58 -10.08
CA ALA A 44 10.61 -17.37 -10.30
C ALA A 44 10.59 -18.70 -9.51
N ALA A 45 10.04 -18.70 -8.29
CA ALA A 45 9.91 -19.91 -7.48
C ALA A 45 8.75 -20.83 -7.95
N TYR A 46 7.69 -20.25 -8.52
CA TYR A 46 6.49 -20.96 -8.97
C TYR A 46 6.13 -20.61 -10.42
N PRO A 47 6.90 -21.10 -11.42
CA PRO A 47 6.76 -20.70 -12.82
C PRO A 47 5.46 -21.19 -13.49
N ASP A 48 4.79 -22.18 -12.89
CA ASP A 48 3.54 -22.75 -13.39
C ASP A 48 2.29 -21.98 -12.88
N ILE A 49 2.50 -20.90 -12.09
CA ILE A 49 1.44 -20.00 -11.63
C ILE A 49 1.33 -18.81 -12.59
N HIS A 50 0.10 -18.54 -13.04
CA HIS A 50 -0.27 -17.28 -13.69
C HIS A 50 -0.83 -16.30 -12.67
N LEU A 51 -0.15 -15.18 -12.43
CA LEU A 51 -0.61 -14.15 -11.51
C LEU A 51 -1.32 -13.02 -12.26
N GLU A 52 -2.60 -12.81 -11.96
CA GLU A 52 -3.38 -11.65 -12.40
C GLU A 52 -3.50 -10.65 -11.25
N VAL A 53 -3.13 -9.39 -11.50
CA VAL A 53 -3.25 -8.29 -10.54
C VAL A 53 -4.25 -7.28 -11.07
N ILE A 54 -5.30 -7.05 -10.31
CA ILE A 54 -6.36 -6.08 -10.61
C ILE A 54 -6.24 -4.96 -9.60
N THR A 55 -6.04 -3.73 -10.08
CA THR A 55 -6.00 -2.55 -9.22
C THR A 55 -7.38 -1.97 -9.03
N ASP A 56 -7.84 -1.87 -7.77
CA ASP A 56 -9.10 -1.25 -7.41
C ASP A 56 -8.97 -0.51 -6.08
N GLU A 57 -9.42 0.75 -6.08
CA GLU A 57 -9.40 1.63 -4.91
C GLU A 57 -10.71 1.59 -4.12
N SER A 58 -11.71 0.87 -4.64
CA SER A 58 -12.96 0.66 -3.94
C SER A 58 -12.88 -0.55 -3.01
N PHE A 59 -13.59 -0.45 -1.89
CA PHE A 59 -13.71 -1.53 -0.92
C PHE A 59 -14.73 -2.56 -1.46
N VAL A 60 -14.48 -3.09 -2.66
CA VAL A 60 -15.30 -4.17 -3.22
C VAL A 60 -15.02 -5.43 -2.42
N ASP A 61 -16.09 -6.16 -2.11
CA ASP A 61 -15.98 -7.54 -1.67
C ASP A 61 -15.14 -8.30 -2.71
N ILE A 62 -13.97 -8.78 -2.30
CA ILE A 62 -13.02 -9.52 -3.15
C ILE A 62 -13.73 -10.70 -3.83
N LEU A 63 -14.75 -11.28 -3.16
CA LEU A 63 -15.59 -12.35 -3.69
C LEU A 63 -16.48 -11.89 -4.86
N ALA A 64 -16.98 -10.66 -4.83
CA ALA A 64 -17.85 -10.12 -5.88
C ALA A 64 -17.08 -9.88 -7.19
N VAL A 65 -15.76 -9.75 -7.14
CA VAL A 65 -14.87 -9.52 -8.30
C VAL A 65 -14.24 -10.82 -8.81
N GLY A 66 -14.50 -11.97 -8.18
CA GLY A 66 -13.92 -13.26 -8.57
C GLY A 66 -12.40 -13.33 -8.35
N CYS A 67 -11.89 -12.59 -7.36
CA CYS A 67 -10.49 -12.64 -6.94
C CYS A 67 -10.30 -13.66 -5.82
N ASP A 68 -9.12 -14.27 -5.75
CA ASP A 68 -8.77 -15.27 -4.73
C ASP A 68 -8.38 -14.60 -3.40
N ALA A 69 -7.73 -13.44 -3.48
CA ALA A 69 -7.30 -12.64 -2.35
C ALA A 69 -7.20 -11.15 -2.71
N GLY A 70 -7.00 -10.29 -1.71
CA GLY A 70 -6.77 -8.88 -1.93
C GLY A 70 -5.82 -8.26 -0.91
N ILE A 71 -5.24 -7.11 -1.23
CA ILE A 71 -4.34 -6.38 -0.32
C ILE A 71 -5.03 -5.11 0.16
N ARG A 72 -5.04 -4.80 1.46
CA ARG A 72 -5.60 -3.55 2.01
C ARG A 72 -4.77 -3.00 3.18
N TYR A 73 -4.95 -1.71 3.48
CA TYR A 73 -4.26 -0.98 4.54
C TYR A 73 -5.03 -0.91 5.87
N ASP A 74 -6.33 -1.20 5.86
CA ASP A 74 -7.17 -1.22 7.06
C ASP A 74 -7.42 -2.67 7.51
N GLU A 75 -7.48 -2.88 8.82
CA GLU A 75 -7.82 -4.13 9.50
C GLU A 75 -9.34 -4.32 9.67
N ARG A 76 -10.18 -3.37 9.19
CA ARG A 76 -11.65 -3.52 9.17
C ARG A 76 -12.08 -4.62 8.21
N LEU A 77 -11.94 -5.84 8.71
CA LEU A 77 -12.27 -7.08 8.07
C LEU A 77 -13.79 -7.27 8.02
N GLN A 78 -14.26 -7.77 6.88
CA GLN A 78 -15.51 -8.51 6.88
C GLN A 78 -15.34 -9.76 7.75
N GLN A 79 -16.43 -10.16 8.43
CA GLN A 79 -16.47 -11.40 9.19
C GLN A 79 -15.99 -12.56 8.29
N ASP A 80 -15.10 -13.41 8.79
CA ASP A 80 -14.58 -14.63 8.13
C ASP A 80 -13.39 -14.48 7.14
N MET A 81 -12.72 -13.34 7.13
CA MET A 81 -11.46 -13.15 6.39
C MET A 81 -10.23 -13.44 7.27
N ILE A 82 -9.17 -14.00 6.67
CA ILE A 82 -7.84 -14.13 7.30
C ILE A 82 -6.94 -13.02 6.79
N ALA A 83 -6.20 -12.38 7.70
CA ALA A 83 -5.24 -11.32 7.42
C ALA A 83 -3.80 -11.80 7.59
N VAL A 84 -2.94 -11.54 6.60
CA VAL A 84 -1.51 -11.83 6.66
C VAL A 84 -0.74 -10.55 6.32
N PRO A 85 0.12 -10.03 7.21
CA PRO A 85 1.01 -8.91 6.90
C PRO A 85 1.74 -9.08 5.57
N ILE A 86 1.81 -8.04 4.74
CA ILE A 86 2.55 -8.09 3.47
C ILE A 86 3.28 -6.76 3.23
N GLY A 87 4.52 -6.83 2.75
CA GLY A 87 5.36 -5.65 2.55
C GLY A 87 5.87 -5.01 3.86
N PRO A 88 6.36 -3.76 3.79
CA PRO A 88 6.84 -3.03 4.97
C PRO A 88 5.78 -2.98 6.07
N ARG A 89 6.18 -3.13 7.34
CA ARG A 89 5.21 -3.08 8.47
C ARG A 89 4.83 -1.68 8.88
N THR A 90 5.59 -0.69 8.48
CA THR A 90 5.31 0.72 8.72
C THR A 90 5.57 1.48 7.43
N GLN A 91 4.65 2.38 7.09
CA GLN A 91 4.79 3.32 5.98
C GLN A 91 4.47 4.74 6.45
N ARG A 92 4.80 5.72 5.62
CA ARG A 92 4.57 7.14 5.88
C ARG A 92 3.89 7.82 4.71
N LEU A 93 3.06 8.81 5.03
CA LEU A 93 2.65 9.81 4.04
C LEU A 93 3.61 10.99 4.15
N ALA A 94 4.17 11.38 3.01
CA ALA A 94 5.05 12.51 2.85
C ALA A 94 4.32 13.65 2.15
N THR A 95 4.53 14.86 2.65
CA THR A 95 4.08 16.10 2.01
C THR A 95 5.27 16.76 1.32
N ALA A 96 5.06 17.18 0.07
CA ALA A 96 6.14 17.65 -0.80
C ALA A 96 5.68 18.75 -1.74
N ALA A 97 6.64 19.57 -2.19
CA ALA A 97 6.43 20.55 -3.25
C ALA A 97 7.72 20.73 -4.04
N SER A 98 7.63 21.21 -5.29
CA SER A 98 8.84 21.48 -6.06
C SER A 98 9.59 22.71 -5.53
N PRO A 99 10.91 22.77 -5.76
CA PRO A 99 11.71 23.95 -5.40
C PRO A 99 11.18 25.27 -6.02
N SER A 100 10.63 25.22 -7.24
CA SER A 100 10.06 26.39 -7.92
C SER A 100 8.81 26.92 -7.21
N TYR A 101 7.92 26.03 -6.79
CA TYR A 101 6.74 26.40 -6.01
C TYR A 101 7.13 27.04 -4.68
N LEU A 102 8.05 26.41 -3.94
CA LEU A 102 8.49 26.92 -2.63
C LEU A 102 9.18 28.28 -2.71
N ARG A 103 9.97 28.54 -3.76
CA ARG A 103 10.56 29.88 -3.98
C ARG A 103 9.53 30.97 -4.23
N GLN A 104 8.43 30.63 -4.90
CA GLN A 104 7.41 31.59 -5.29
C GLN A 104 6.39 31.83 -4.17
N PHE A 105 6.00 30.79 -3.44
CA PHE A 105 4.88 30.84 -2.49
C PHE A 105 5.30 30.67 -1.04
N GLY A 106 6.57 30.43 -0.76
CA GLY A 106 7.08 30.14 0.58
C GLY A 106 6.96 28.67 0.96
N ARG A 107 7.65 28.30 2.04
CA ARG A 107 7.64 26.95 2.61
C ARG A 107 6.69 26.92 3.82
N PRO A 108 5.69 26.02 3.86
CA PRO A 108 4.86 25.90 5.05
C PRO A 108 5.65 25.28 6.20
N GLU A 109 5.55 25.90 7.39
CA GLU A 109 6.20 25.43 8.61
C GLU A 109 5.21 24.69 9.54
N HIS A 110 3.91 24.89 9.32
CA HIS A 110 2.84 24.26 10.08
C HIS A 110 1.69 23.75 9.17
N PRO A 111 1.07 22.59 9.44
CA PRO A 111 0.01 22.03 8.58
C PRO A 111 -1.14 22.98 8.25
N ARG A 112 -1.53 23.84 9.20
CA ARG A 112 -2.59 24.87 9.00
C ARG A 112 -2.28 25.86 7.88
N GLU A 113 -1.00 26.10 7.56
CA GLU A 113 -0.60 27.02 6.49
C GLU A 113 -0.95 26.47 5.09
N LEU A 114 -1.18 25.17 4.96
CA LEU A 114 -1.62 24.55 3.71
C LEU A 114 -2.96 25.09 3.22
N LEU A 115 -3.78 25.67 4.10
CA LEU A 115 -5.03 26.36 3.72
C LEU A 115 -4.79 27.62 2.85
N SER A 116 -3.57 28.17 2.87
CA SER A 116 -3.15 29.30 2.06
C SER A 116 -2.28 28.91 0.85
N HIS A 117 -2.03 27.62 0.66
CA HIS A 117 -1.27 27.08 -0.47
C HIS A 117 -2.18 26.36 -1.48
N ALA A 118 -1.76 26.36 -2.75
CA ALA A 118 -2.31 25.45 -3.74
C ALA A 118 -1.92 24.01 -3.41
N CYS A 119 -2.91 23.13 -3.24
CA CYS A 119 -2.70 21.72 -2.97
C CYS A 119 -3.30 20.83 -4.05
N ILE A 120 -2.61 19.74 -4.38
CA ILE A 120 -3.04 18.73 -5.34
C ILE A 120 -3.76 17.63 -4.57
N ARG A 121 -5.08 17.56 -4.75
CA ARG A 121 -5.96 16.72 -3.93
C ARG A 121 -6.18 15.36 -4.58
N GLY A 122 -6.38 14.33 -3.75
CA GLY A 122 -6.86 13.03 -4.19
C GLY A 122 -8.36 12.88 -3.96
N ARG A 123 -9.08 12.27 -4.88
CA ARG A 123 -10.49 11.86 -4.70
C ARG A 123 -10.59 10.35 -4.85
N PHE A 124 -11.31 9.66 -3.96
CA PHE A 124 -11.63 8.23 -4.07
C PHE A 124 -12.75 7.95 -5.08
N ALA A 125 -12.92 6.68 -5.45
CA ALA A 125 -13.94 6.25 -6.41
C ALA A 125 -15.37 6.56 -5.93
N SER A 126 -15.57 6.53 -4.61
CA SER A 126 -16.79 6.95 -3.92
C SER A 126 -17.13 8.43 -4.10
N GLY A 127 -16.20 9.24 -4.61
CA GLY A 127 -16.32 10.68 -4.70
C GLY A 127 -15.80 11.42 -3.47
N SER A 128 -15.48 10.72 -2.38
CA SER A 128 -14.91 11.36 -1.18
C SER A 128 -13.50 11.89 -1.45
N ILE A 129 -13.20 13.06 -0.90
CA ILE A 129 -11.85 13.62 -0.86
C ILE A 129 -11.40 13.53 0.59
N PRO A 130 -10.40 12.68 0.92
CA PRO A 130 -9.96 12.56 2.29
C PRO A 130 -9.29 13.87 2.76
N PRO A 131 -9.48 14.26 4.04
CA PRO A 131 -8.61 15.25 4.65
C PRO A 131 -7.17 14.72 4.68
N TRP A 132 -6.21 15.63 4.71
CA TRP A 132 -4.82 15.31 4.99
C TRP A 132 -4.63 15.28 6.49
N GLU A 133 -4.06 14.19 6.98
CA GLU A 133 -3.77 13.97 8.39
C GLU A 133 -2.29 14.19 8.65
N PHE A 134 -2.01 14.98 9.67
CA PHE A 134 -0.68 15.33 10.14
C PHE A 134 -0.58 14.97 11.61
N GLU A 135 0.53 14.38 12.03
CA GLU A 135 0.72 13.97 13.41
C GLU A 135 2.11 14.38 13.89
N ARG A 136 2.17 15.01 15.07
CA ARG A 136 3.42 15.34 15.75
C ARG A 136 3.23 15.32 17.26
N ASP A 137 4.10 14.58 17.97
CA ASP A 137 4.13 14.53 19.43
C ASP A 137 2.75 14.23 20.08
N GLY A 138 1.92 13.43 19.41
CA GLY A 138 0.56 13.07 19.84
C GLY A 138 -0.54 14.08 19.44
N GLU A 139 -0.19 15.22 18.85
CA GLU A 139 -1.15 16.14 18.22
C GLU A 139 -1.47 15.65 16.82
N VAL A 140 -2.77 15.47 16.53
CA VAL A 140 -3.29 15.14 15.20
C VAL A 140 -4.02 16.35 14.61
N ILE A 141 -3.65 16.75 13.41
CA ILE A 141 -4.27 17.85 12.65
C ILE A 141 -4.83 17.31 11.34
N LEU A 142 -6.13 17.47 11.16
CA LEU A 142 -6.82 17.22 9.89
C LEU A 142 -6.96 18.53 9.12
N ILE A 143 -6.47 18.55 7.88
CA ILE A 143 -6.57 19.68 6.97
C ILE A 143 -7.35 19.25 5.75
N GLU A 144 -8.34 20.05 5.34
CA GLU A 144 -8.99 19.92 4.04
C GLU A 144 -8.46 21.01 3.12
N PRO A 145 -7.30 20.79 2.47
CA PRO A 145 -6.70 21.84 1.66
C PRO A 145 -7.48 22.02 0.36
N ASN A 146 -7.34 23.20 -0.24
CA ASN A 146 -7.89 23.51 -1.55
C ASN A 146 -6.77 23.65 -2.58
N GLY A 147 -7.13 23.61 -3.85
CA GLY A 147 -6.16 23.86 -4.90
C GLY A 147 -6.69 23.57 -6.30
N PRO A 148 -5.84 23.83 -7.29
CA PRO A 148 -6.25 23.87 -8.69
C PRO A 148 -6.47 22.48 -9.30
N LEU A 149 -5.99 21.41 -8.64
CA LEU A 149 -6.03 20.05 -9.18
C LEU A 149 -6.59 19.07 -8.15
N THR A 150 -7.54 18.26 -8.61
CA THR A 150 -7.99 17.05 -7.91
C THR A 150 -7.86 15.86 -8.85
N VAL A 151 -7.05 14.87 -8.48
CA VAL A 151 -6.86 13.63 -9.24
C VAL A 151 -7.63 12.47 -8.60
N ARG A 152 -7.99 11.49 -9.42
CA ARG A 152 -8.49 10.21 -8.90
C ARG A 152 -7.33 9.49 -8.22
N ILE A 153 -7.48 9.19 -6.92
CA ILE A 153 -6.57 8.29 -6.21
C ILE A 153 -6.59 6.95 -6.95
N GLY A 154 -5.41 6.40 -7.20
CA GLY A 154 -5.19 5.22 -8.02
C GLY A 154 -4.54 5.58 -9.35
N GLY A 155 -5.21 5.27 -10.47
CA GLY A 155 -4.62 5.40 -11.81
C GLY A 155 -4.22 6.82 -12.26
N ALA A 156 -4.68 7.88 -11.59
CA ALA A 156 -4.30 9.26 -11.92
C ALA A 156 -3.34 9.88 -10.88
N THR A 157 -2.82 9.10 -9.93
CA THR A 157 -1.90 9.60 -8.90
C THR A 157 -0.60 10.14 -9.51
N ASP A 158 -0.04 9.48 -10.53
CA ASP A 158 1.21 9.94 -11.16
C ASP A 158 1.04 11.32 -11.84
N LEU A 159 -0.13 11.64 -12.40
CA LEU A 159 -0.43 13.00 -12.88
C LEU A 159 -0.36 14.04 -11.76
N GLY A 160 -0.78 13.67 -10.55
CA GLY A 160 -0.66 14.56 -9.38
C GLY A 160 0.80 14.80 -8.99
N VAL A 161 1.64 13.77 -9.08
CA VAL A 161 3.09 13.88 -8.83
C VAL A 161 3.74 14.77 -9.88
N ASP A 162 3.46 14.55 -11.17
CA ASP A 162 3.99 15.37 -12.27
C ASP A 162 3.58 16.85 -12.13
N ALA A 163 2.33 17.10 -11.73
CA ALA A 163 1.86 18.47 -11.47
C ALA A 163 2.60 19.14 -10.30
N ALA A 164 2.90 18.38 -9.23
CA ALA A 164 3.69 18.89 -8.10
C ALA A 164 5.12 19.23 -8.54
N VAL A 165 5.76 18.34 -9.30
CA VAL A 165 7.10 18.55 -9.89
C VAL A 165 7.11 19.80 -10.76
N ALA A 166 6.07 20.01 -11.57
CA ALA A 166 5.91 21.20 -12.40
C ALA A 166 5.62 22.50 -11.61
N GLY A 167 5.44 22.42 -10.29
CA GLY A 167 5.17 23.57 -9.42
C GLY A 167 3.72 24.03 -9.39
N THR A 168 2.78 23.12 -9.65
CA THR A 168 1.33 23.41 -9.56
C THR A 168 0.87 23.57 -8.10
N GLY A 169 1.54 22.91 -7.16
CA GLY A 169 1.13 22.93 -5.76
C GLY A 169 1.86 21.90 -4.90
N ILE A 170 1.39 21.80 -3.66
CA ILE A 170 1.84 20.84 -2.66
C ILE A 170 1.06 19.52 -2.84
N ILE A 171 1.72 18.39 -2.66
CA ILE A 171 1.11 17.05 -2.69
C ILE A 171 1.40 16.31 -1.39
N THR A 172 0.46 15.46 -0.95
CA THR A 172 0.68 14.47 0.11
C THR A 172 0.44 13.07 -0.45
N LEU A 173 1.43 12.18 -0.37
CA LEU A 173 1.39 10.81 -0.91
C LEU A 173 2.31 9.89 -0.11
N PHE A 174 2.29 8.57 -0.36
CA PHE A 174 3.26 7.64 0.21
C PHE A 174 4.71 8.11 0.04
N GLU A 175 5.48 8.12 1.12
CA GLU A 175 6.88 8.57 1.13
C GLU A 175 7.71 7.84 0.07
N ASP A 176 7.58 6.52 -0.03
CA ASP A 176 8.35 5.72 -0.98
C ASP A 176 7.93 5.97 -2.44
N TRP A 177 6.72 6.48 -2.68
CA TRP A 177 6.30 6.92 -4.03
C TRP A 177 6.99 8.24 -4.40
N LEU A 178 7.18 9.14 -3.43
CA LEU A 178 7.85 10.42 -3.64
C LEU A 178 9.38 10.33 -3.54
N ARG A 179 9.94 9.26 -2.97
CA ARG A 179 11.38 9.07 -2.76
C ARG A 179 12.23 9.36 -4.00
N PRO A 180 11.93 8.85 -5.21
CA PRO A 180 12.75 9.15 -6.38
C PRO A 180 12.79 10.64 -6.75
N HIS A 181 11.77 11.41 -6.37
CA HIS A 181 11.71 12.84 -6.60
C HIS A 181 12.48 13.64 -5.55
N PHE A 182 12.56 13.13 -4.32
CA PHE A 182 13.46 13.66 -3.30
C PHE A 182 14.91 13.39 -3.67
N ASP A 183 15.24 12.18 -4.10
CA ASP A 183 16.61 11.78 -4.47
C ASP A 183 17.13 12.55 -5.70
N SER A 184 16.23 13.07 -6.54
CA SER A 184 16.55 13.86 -7.74
C SER A 184 16.35 15.38 -7.56
N ASP A 185 16.01 15.84 -6.35
CA ASP A 185 15.71 17.24 -6.02
C ASP A 185 14.59 17.87 -6.89
N THR A 186 13.74 17.04 -7.52
CA THR A 186 12.58 17.52 -8.30
C THR A 186 11.39 17.85 -7.39
N LEU A 187 11.36 17.25 -6.20
CA LEU A 187 10.51 17.66 -5.08
C LEU A 187 11.37 17.82 -3.83
N GLU A 188 10.97 18.75 -2.97
CA GLU A 188 11.50 18.88 -1.62
C GLU A 188 10.46 18.42 -0.59
N PRO A 189 10.88 17.73 0.47
CA PRO A 189 10.00 17.41 1.58
C PRO A 189 9.63 18.68 2.36
N VAL A 190 8.37 18.77 2.77
CA VAL A 190 7.86 19.84 3.65
C VAL A 190 7.07 19.23 4.79
N LEU A 191 7.06 19.91 5.94
CA LEU A 191 6.35 19.43 7.13
C LEU A 191 6.80 18.03 7.60
N GLU A 192 8.06 17.62 7.36
CA GLU A 192 8.58 16.28 7.72
C GLU A 192 8.32 15.86 9.18
N PRO A 193 8.44 16.76 10.19
CA PRO A 193 8.13 16.41 11.57
C PRO A 193 6.66 16.05 11.81
N TRP A 194 5.78 16.35 10.85
CA TRP A 194 4.33 16.13 10.91
C TRP A 194 3.85 14.92 10.08
N TRP A 195 4.77 14.24 9.38
CA TRP A 195 4.41 13.11 8.51
C TRP A 195 3.93 11.91 9.32
N GLN A 196 2.67 11.53 9.09
CA GLN A 196 2.03 10.39 9.73
C GLN A 196 2.75 9.08 9.40
N ARG A 197 2.91 8.23 10.42
CA ARG A 197 3.31 6.82 10.30
C ARG A 197 2.08 5.93 10.50
N PHE A 198 1.94 4.90 9.67
CA PHE A 198 0.83 3.96 9.78
C PHE A 198 1.27 2.53 9.48
N SER A 199 0.43 1.57 9.88
CA SER A 199 0.66 0.14 9.63
C SER A 199 0.66 -0.15 8.14
N GLY A 200 1.61 -0.96 7.70
CA GLY A 200 1.65 -1.40 6.31
C GLY A 200 0.57 -2.43 5.98
N PRO A 201 0.43 -2.79 4.71
CA PRO A 201 -0.75 -3.49 4.23
C PRO A 201 -0.78 -4.96 4.68
N PHE A 202 -1.93 -5.57 4.46
CA PHE A 202 -2.20 -6.97 4.72
C PHE A 202 -2.81 -7.61 3.48
N LEU A 203 -2.45 -8.87 3.23
CA LEU A 203 -3.12 -9.79 2.33
C LEU A 203 -4.32 -10.40 3.05
N TYR A 204 -5.48 -10.37 2.39
CA TYR A 204 -6.77 -10.82 2.89
C TYR A 204 -7.35 -11.89 1.99
N TYR A 205 -7.87 -12.96 2.58
CA TYR A 205 -8.55 -14.03 1.84
C TYR A 205 -9.61 -14.74 2.70
N PRO A 206 -10.60 -15.43 2.09
CA PRO A 206 -11.67 -16.10 2.82
C PRO A 206 -11.17 -17.28 3.66
N GLY A 207 -11.47 -17.30 4.97
CA GLY A 207 -10.97 -18.32 5.89
C GLY A 207 -11.75 -19.64 5.92
N ARG A 208 -12.97 -19.68 5.37
CA ARG A 208 -13.88 -20.85 5.44
C ARG A 208 -13.86 -21.74 4.19
N ARG A 209 -13.08 -21.40 3.16
CA ARG A 209 -12.99 -22.17 1.91
C ARG A 209 -11.65 -22.88 1.82
N LEU A 210 -11.61 -23.99 1.08
CA LEU A 210 -10.34 -24.62 0.70
C LEU A 210 -9.50 -23.58 -0.06
N VAL A 211 -8.34 -23.24 0.50
CA VAL A 211 -7.41 -22.31 -0.12
C VAL A 211 -6.80 -22.97 -1.36
N PRO A 212 -7.01 -22.42 -2.58
CA PRO A 212 -6.44 -22.97 -3.81
C PRO A 212 -4.90 -23.08 -3.73
N ALA A 213 -4.32 -24.02 -4.48
CA ALA A 213 -2.88 -24.25 -4.44
C ALA A 213 -2.03 -22.99 -4.77
N PRO A 214 -2.38 -22.17 -5.79
CA PRO A 214 -1.65 -20.92 -6.07
C PRO A 214 -1.68 -19.92 -4.91
N LEU A 215 -2.85 -19.73 -4.30
CA LEU A 215 -3.01 -18.80 -3.18
C LEU A 215 -2.23 -19.28 -1.94
N ARG A 216 -2.27 -20.58 -1.66
CA ARG A 216 -1.50 -21.16 -0.55
C ARG A 216 0.00 -20.94 -0.72
N ALA A 217 0.53 -21.24 -1.91
CA ALA A 217 1.92 -21.01 -2.25
C ALA A 217 2.31 -19.53 -2.07
N PHE A 218 1.44 -18.59 -2.47
CA PHE A 218 1.66 -17.16 -2.28
C PHE A 218 1.65 -16.75 -0.80
N ILE A 219 0.69 -17.23 -0.01
CA ILE A 219 0.62 -16.97 1.44
C ILE A 219 1.89 -17.46 2.14
N ASP A 220 2.33 -18.69 1.84
CA ASP A 220 3.52 -19.27 2.45
C ASP A 220 4.79 -18.51 2.04
N PHE A 221 4.86 -18.08 0.77
CA PHE A 221 5.95 -17.24 0.28
C PHE A 221 6.03 -15.89 1.02
N VAL A 222 4.88 -15.21 1.19
CA VAL A 222 4.79 -13.94 1.93
C VAL A 222 5.18 -14.12 3.40
N LYS A 223 4.70 -15.19 4.05
CA LYS A 223 5.07 -15.48 5.45
C LYS A 223 6.56 -15.73 5.61
N ALA A 224 7.16 -16.51 4.72
CA ALA A 224 8.60 -16.76 4.73
C ALA A 224 9.43 -15.48 4.52
N ALA A 225 8.97 -14.56 3.66
CA ALA A 225 9.61 -13.25 3.48
C ALA A 225 9.51 -12.38 4.74
N ASN A 226 8.36 -12.38 5.42
CA ASN A 226 8.18 -11.65 6.67
C ASN A 226 9.10 -12.16 7.78
N GLU A 227 9.26 -13.48 7.91
CA GLU A 227 10.16 -14.08 8.91
C GLU A 227 11.63 -13.66 8.70
N ARG A 228 12.07 -13.56 7.44
CA ARG A 228 13.42 -13.09 7.09
C ARG A 228 13.62 -11.61 7.43
N ASN A 229 12.59 -10.79 7.30
CA ASN A 229 12.65 -9.36 7.63
C ASN A 229 12.61 -9.09 9.14
N VAL A 230 12.30 -10.08 9.98
CA VAL A 230 12.14 -9.94 11.45
C VAL A 230 13.41 -10.35 12.25
N SER A 231 14.53 -10.74 11.64
CA SER A 231 15.79 -11.08 12.36
C SER A 231 17.07 -10.71 11.58
N PRO A 232 18.14 -10.16 12.22
CA PRO A 232 18.65 -10.55 13.55
C PRO A 232 18.95 -9.42 14.57
N ALA A 233 18.41 -8.20 14.45
CA ALA A 233 18.73 -7.11 15.39
C ALA A 233 17.85 -7.03 16.66
N SER A 234 16.72 -7.75 16.73
CA SER A 234 15.74 -7.62 17.83
C SER A 234 15.95 -8.58 19.01
N ARG A 235 16.97 -9.45 18.98
CA ARG A 235 17.21 -10.45 20.06
C ARG A 235 18.22 -10.03 21.15
N ARG A 236 18.85 -8.86 21.08
CA ARG A 236 19.73 -8.35 22.15
C ARG A 236 19.04 -7.27 22.96
N GLY A 237 18.17 -7.66 23.87
CA GLY A 237 17.46 -6.70 24.71
C GLY A 237 16.56 -7.30 25.79
N SER A 238 16.90 -8.46 26.37
CA SER A 238 16.33 -8.84 27.66
C SER A 238 17.24 -9.85 28.36
N SER A 239 18.29 -9.33 28.98
CA SER A 239 19.00 -10.04 30.04
C SER A 239 19.65 -9.00 30.95
N ARG A 240 18.89 -8.53 31.95
CA ARG A 240 19.42 -8.05 33.23
C ARG A 240 18.28 -7.80 34.21
N GLN A 241 18.02 -8.83 35.02
CA GLN A 241 17.45 -8.72 36.36
C GLN A 241 18.35 -9.52 37.29
N THR A 242 18.99 -8.80 38.22
CA THR A 242 19.63 -9.15 39.52
C THR A 242 20.80 -8.15 39.65
N THR A 243 20.76 -7.23 40.62
CA THR A 243 20.67 -7.47 42.07
C THR A 243 19.96 -6.32 42.77
#